data_AF-A0A5N5NQA7-F1
#
_entry.id   AF-A0A5N5NQA7-F1
#
_cell.length_a   1.000
_cell.length_b   1.000
_cell.length_c   1.000
_cell.angle_alpha   90.00
_cell.angle_beta   90.00
_cell.angle_gamma   90.00
#
_symmetry.space_group_name_H-M   'P 1'
#
loop_
_entity.id
_entity.type
_entity.pdbx_description
1 polymer ?
#
loop_
_entity_poly.entity_id
_entity_poly.type
_entity_poly.pdbx_seq_one_letter_code
_entity_poly.pdbx_strand_id
1 'polypeptide(L)'
;MKSILYDDDALVLAEAQAMVSLHQQEADYLSLIAELNWSSGEEEVSEDSVSEDGVFIEINKLQKNSRRIRSKISINASLDTVWKILIDYEKLADFIPSLAVSKLIDKKDNFAHLYQTGQQNLAFGLKFNAKAILDCYERDLQAFTSGKKRDIEFKMTEGDFQCFEGKWCIEQFTKPKTEDSLGQEFETTLSHLVDVKPKVWLPAHLIEGRICKEIKSNLTCIREEAQKVIGDALQDQ
;
A
#
# COMPACT_ATOMS: atom_id res chain seq x y z
N MET A 1 -60.11 -13.19 24.88
CA MET A 1 -59.75 -11.94 24.16
C MET A 1 -58.89 -11.09 25.06
N LYS A 2 -57.57 -11.07 24.83
CA LYS A 2 -56.70 -9.94 25.17
C LYS A 2 -55.60 -9.89 24.11
N SER A 3 -55.61 -8.77 23.40
CA SER A 3 -54.63 -8.33 22.42
C SER A 3 -53.25 -8.24 23.05
N ILE A 4 -52.23 -8.77 22.36
CA ILE A 4 -50.84 -8.27 22.42
C ILE A 4 -50.31 -8.34 20.98
N LEU A 5 -50.78 -7.42 20.14
CA LEU A 5 -49.99 -6.89 19.04
C LEU A 5 -49.36 -5.59 19.59
N TYR A 6 -48.12 -5.30 19.19
CA TYR A 6 -47.21 -4.26 19.69
C TYR A 6 -46.29 -4.70 20.83
N ASP A 7 -45.18 -5.40 20.51
CA ASP A 7 -43.96 -5.27 21.32
C ASP A 7 -42.66 -5.70 20.60
N ASP A 8 -42.71 -6.63 19.64
CA ASP A 8 -41.46 -7.16 19.04
C ASP A 8 -40.71 -6.16 18.13
N ASP A 9 -41.41 -5.40 17.29
CA ASP A 9 -40.74 -4.48 16.36
C ASP A 9 -40.11 -3.27 17.07
N ALA A 10 -40.67 -2.84 18.20
CA ALA A 10 -40.13 -1.73 18.98
C ALA A 10 -38.85 -2.12 19.74
N LEU A 11 -38.79 -3.37 20.23
CA LEU A 11 -37.63 -3.91 20.92
C LEU A 11 -36.45 -4.11 19.96
N VAL A 12 -36.69 -4.69 18.78
CA VAL A 12 -35.65 -4.93 17.78
C VAL A 12 -35.08 -3.61 17.22
N LEU A 13 -35.93 -2.59 17.03
CA LEU A 13 -35.46 -1.29 16.58
C LEU A 13 -34.65 -0.57 17.67
N ALA A 14 -35.04 -0.70 18.94
CA ALA A 14 -34.31 -0.13 20.07
C ALA A 14 -32.94 -0.79 20.29
N GLU A 15 -32.83 -2.11 20.12
CA GLU A 15 -31.56 -2.83 20.19
C GLU A 15 -30.61 -2.47 19.04
N ALA A 16 -31.13 -2.35 17.82
CA ALA A 16 -30.34 -1.90 16.68
C ALA A 16 -29.87 -0.45 16.85
N GLN A 17 -30.72 0.45 17.37
CA GLN A 17 -30.35 1.83 17.68
C GLN A 17 -29.33 1.92 18.83
N ALA A 18 -29.40 1.04 19.82
CA ALA A 18 -28.42 0.98 20.91
C ALA A 18 -27.05 0.46 20.43
N MET A 19 -27.01 -0.56 19.57
CA MET A 19 -25.77 -1.11 19.00
C MET A 19 -25.07 -0.12 18.07
N VAL A 20 -25.83 0.64 17.27
CA VAL A 20 -25.31 1.73 16.44
C VAL A 20 -24.86 2.90 17.32
N SER A 21 -25.58 3.24 18.39
CA SER A 21 -25.17 4.28 19.35
C SER A 21 -23.88 3.89 20.09
N LEU A 22 -23.67 2.61 20.41
CA LEU A 22 -22.45 2.12 21.06
C LEU A 22 -21.23 2.18 20.12
N HIS A 23 -21.41 1.76 18.87
CA HIS A 23 -20.34 1.85 17.85
C HIS A 23 -20.00 3.30 17.51
N GLN A 24 -20.98 4.20 17.49
CA GLN A 24 -20.75 5.62 17.26
C GLN A 24 -20.02 6.26 18.46
N GLN A 25 -20.39 5.87 19.68
CA GLN A 25 -19.75 6.39 20.89
C GLN A 25 -18.32 5.87 21.10
N GLU A 26 -18.02 4.64 20.67
CA GLU A 26 -16.65 4.09 20.67
C GLU A 26 -15.78 4.76 19.58
N ALA A 27 -16.36 5.09 18.42
CA ALA A 27 -15.70 5.89 17.39
C ALA A 27 -15.43 7.34 17.85
N ASP A 28 -16.39 7.98 18.54
CA ASP A 28 -16.25 9.33 19.10
C ASP A 28 -15.18 9.37 20.22
N TYR A 29 -15.02 8.30 21.01
CA TYR A 29 -13.98 8.18 22.04
C TYR A 29 -12.57 8.01 21.44
N LEU A 30 -12.44 7.23 20.37
CA LEU A 30 -11.16 7.04 19.68
C LEU A 30 -10.74 8.27 18.86
N SER A 31 -11.70 9.07 18.38
CA SER A 31 -11.44 10.38 17.76
C SER A 31 -10.96 11.41 18.78
N LEU A 32 -11.57 11.45 19.97
CA LEU A 32 -11.18 12.40 21.03
C LEU A 32 -9.75 12.14 21.55
N ILE A 33 -9.29 10.88 21.61
CA ILE A 33 -7.89 10.54 21.92
C ILE A 33 -6.93 11.00 20.80
N ALA A 34 -7.38 10.98 19.54
CA ALA A 34 -6.59 11.51 18.43
C ALA A 34 -6.48 13.05 18.48
N GLU A 35 -7.55 13.76 18.86
CA GLU A 35 -7.58 15.22 19.04
C GLU A 35 -6.75 15.71 20.24
N LEU A 36 -6.70 14.95 21.33
CA LEU A 36 -5.90 15.30 22.51
C LEU A 36 -4.39 15.10 22.31
N ASN A 37 -3.98 14.13 21.49
CA ASN A 37 -2.57 13.95 21.09
C ASN A 37 -2.11 14.98 20.04
N TRP A 38 -3.04 15.67 19.37
CA TRP A 38 -2.78 16.77 18.46
C TRP A 38 -2.54 18.11 19.20
N SER A 39 -3.12 18.29 20.39
CA SER A 39 -2.93 19.49 21.21
C SER A 39 -1.50 19.70 21.76
N SER A 40 -0.55 18.79 21.46
CA SER A 40 0.87 18.97 21.76
C SER A 40 1.75 19.19 20.51
N GLY A 41 1.19 19.63 19.39
CA GLY A 41 1.95 20.15 18.26
C GLY A 41 1.16 20.11 16.95
N GLU A 42 0.60 21.26 16.56
CA GLU A 42 -0.02 21.46 15.25
C GLU A 42 1.08 21.57 14.18
N GLU A 43 1.15 20.61 13.26
CA GLU A 43 1.76 20.82 11.94
C GLU A 43 0.78 20.34 10.87
N GLU A 44 0.26 21.28 10.08
CA GLU A 44 -0.44 20.99 8.84
C GLU A 44 0.46 20.11 7.96
N VAL A 45 0.10 18.83 7.79
CA VAL A 45 0.84 17.91 6.92
C VAL A 45 0.57 18.31 5.46
N SER A 46 1.34 19.29 5.01
CA SER A 46 1.69 19.52 3.61
C SER A 46 3.13 19.01 3.40
N GLU A 47 3.34 17.71 3.62
CA GLU A 47 4.68 17.12 3.54
C GLU A 47 4.97 16.60 2.13
N ASP A 48 5.41 17.50 1.26
CA ASP A 48 6.43 17.18 0.24
C ASP A 48 7.75 16.95 0.99
N SER A 49 7.90 15.83 1.69
CA SER A 49 9.13 15.49 2.42
C SER A 49 9.74 14.20 1.85
N VAL A 50 10.90 14.35 1.23
CA VAL A 50 11.79 13.20 1.00
C VAL A 50 12.34 12.82 2.37
N SER A 51 11.94 11.65 2.87
CA SER A 51 12.46 11.15 4.14
C SER A 51 13.96 10.88 4.06
N GLU A 52 14.67 10.88 5.20
CA GLU A 52 16.13 10.59 5.27
C GLU A 52 16.52 9.31 4.52
N ASP A 53 15.61 8.33 4.44
CA ASP A 53 15.82 7.04 3.77
C ASP A 53 15.66 7.10 2.24
N GLY A 54 15.46 8.30 1.67
CA GLY A 54 15.30 8.53 0.23
C GLY A 54 13.92 8.13 -0.33
N VAL A 55 12.93 7.92 0.54
CA VAL A 55 11.54 7.62 0.14
C VAL A 55 10.74 8.91 0.08
N PHE A 56 10.06 9.12 -1.05
CA PHE A 56 9.07 10.17 -1.27
C PHE A 56 7.67 9.59 -1.14
N ILE A 57 6.76 10.28 -0.45
CA ILE A 57 5.34 9.91 -0.33
C ILE A 57 4.49 11.18 -0.42
N GLU A 58 3.46 11.16 -1.26
CA GLU A 58 2.45 12.22 -1.41
C GLU A 58 1.05 11.59 -1.27
N ILE A 59 0.21 12.14 -0.39
CA ILE A 59 -1.18 11.72 -0.22
C ILE A 59 -2.12 12.85 -0.61
N ASN A 60 -2.90 12.63 -1.67
CA ASN A 60 -3.92 13.55 -2.14
C ASN A 60 -5.31 13.07 -1.69
N LYS A 61 -6.05 13.94 -1.00
CA LYS A 61 -7.47 13.71 -0.65
C LYS A 61 -8.34 13.93 -1.89
N LEU A 62 -9.04 12.90 -2.33
CA LEU A 62 -9.99 12.98 -3.45
C LEU A 62 -11.42 13.18 -2.90
N GLN A 63 -12.44 13.13 -3.77
CA GLN A 63 -13.83 13.21 -3.33
C GLN A 63 -14.22 12.07 -2.36
N LYS A 64 -15.02 12.41 -1.34
CA LYS A 64 -15.45 11.49 -0.26
C LYS A 64 -14.24 10.98 0.56
N ASN A 65 -14.27 9.73 0.99
CA ASN A 65 -13.19 9.10 1.76
C ASN A 65 -12.10 8.48 0.87
N SER A 66 -11.95 8.94 -0.37
CA SER A 66 -10.98 8.37 -1.31
C SER A 66 -9.63 9.08 -1.19
N ARG A 67 -8.54 8.34 -1.39
CA ARG A 67 -7.17 8.85 -1.36
C ARG A 67 -6.44 8.40 -2.61
N ARG A 68 -5.59 9.29 -3.14
CA ARG A 68 -4.56 8.96 -4.12
C ARG A 68 -3.21 9.07 -3.44
N ILE A 69 -2.47 7.98 -3.42
CA ILE A 69 -1.15 7.91 -2.81
C ILE A 69 -0.13 7.74 -3.92
N ARG A 70 0.89 8.59 -3.92
CA ARG A 70 2.07 8.45 -4.77
C ARG A 70 3.27 8.23 -3.88
N SER A 71 4.12 7.29 -4.25
CA SER A 71 5.36 7.04 -3.52
C SER A 71 6.47 6.63 -4.47
N LYS A 72 7.72 6.96 -4.12
CA LYS A 72 8.89 6.70 -4.94
C LYS A 72 10.11 6.38 -4.07
N ILE A 73 10.98 5.53 -4.59
CA ILE A 73 12.28 5.21 -3.99
C ILE A 73 13.32 4.94 -5.09
N SER A 74 14.55 5.38 -4.86
CA SER A 74 15.70 5.01 -5.70
C SER A 74 16.31 3.69 -5.23
N ILE A 75 16.61 2.80 -6.17
CA ILE A 75 17.15 1.46 -5.94
C ILE A 75 18.41 1.30 -6.78
N ASN A 76 19.54 0.99 -6.12
CA ASN A 76 20.78 0.62 -6.80
C ASN A 76 20.71 -0.85 -7.25
N ALA A 77 19.81 -1.14 -8.18
CA ALA A 77 19.70 -2.43 -8.85
C ALA A 77 19.11 -2.25 -10.26
N SER A 78 19.36 -3.19 -11.16
CA SER A 78 18.81 -3.12 -12.52
C SER A 78 17.29 -3.18 -12.52
N LEU A 79 16.65 -2.58 -13.53
CA LEU A 79 15.20 -2.74 -13.77
C LEU A 79 14.79 -4.20 -13.78
N ASP A 80 15.60 -5.07 -14.38
CA ASP A 80 15.28 -6.50 -14.53
C ASP A 80 15.33 -7.22 -13.18
N THR A 81 16.22 -6.81 -12.28
CA THR A 81 16.27 -7.29 -10.90
C THR A 81 15.02 -6.89 -10.14
N VAL A 82 14.67 -5.60 -10.15
CA VAL A 82 13.48 -5.09 -9.46
C VAL A 82 12.21 -5.72 -10.05
N TRP A 83 12.13 -5.87 -11.36
CA TRP A 83 11.01 -6.51 -12.04
C TRP A 83 10.82 -7.95 -11.57
N LYS A 84 11.87 -8.77 -11.56
CA LYS A 84 11.82 -10.17 -11.11
C LYS A 84 11.30 -10.28 -9.68
N ILE A 85 11.70 -9.38 -8.79
CA ILE A 85 11.20 -9.34 -7.41
C ILE A 85 9.70 -9.01 -7.38
N LEU A 86 9.26 -7.98 -8.11
CA LEU A 86 7.86 -7.55 -8.08
C LEU A 86 6.88 -8.56 -8.69
N ILE A 87 7.32 -9.37 -9.65
CA ILE A 87 6.47 -10.42 -10.27
C ILE A 87 6.59 -11.79 -9.62
N ASP A 88 7.53 -11.98 -8.69
CA ASP A 88 7.59 -13.17 -7.83
C ASP A 88 6.57 -13.02 -6.69
N TYR A 89 5.30 -12.93 -7.09
CA TYR A 89 4.20 -12.51 -6.22
C TYR A 89 4.09 -13.34 -4.95
N GLU A 90 4.40 -14.64 -5.00
CA GLU A 90 4.30 -15.53 -3.85
C GLU A 90 5.36 -15.25 -2.78
N LYS A 91 6.54 -14.74 -3.17
CA LYS A 91 7.62 -14.38 -2.23
C LYS A 91 7.50 -12.99 -1.64
N LEU A 92 6.62 -12.15 -2.18
CA LEU A 92 6.45 -10.77 -1.67
C LEU A 92 6.12 -10.75 -0.18
N ALA A 93 5.32 -11.71 0.31
CA ALA A 93 4.94 -11.78 1.73
C ALA A 93 6.11 -12.20 2.66
N ASP A 94 7.21 -12.72 2.12
CA ASP A 94 8.36 -13.16 2.92
C ASP A 94 9.16 -11.96 3.46
N PHE A 95 9.14 -10.83 2.75
CA PHE A 95 9.94 -9.64 3.09
C PHE A 95 9.15 -8.33 3.13
N ILE A 96 7.91 -8.27 2.64
CA ILE A 96 7.05 -7.08 2.74
C ILE A 96 6.22 -7.15 4.03
N PRO A 97 6.53 -6.35 5.06
CA PRO A 97 5.95 -6.51 6.40
C PRO A 97 4.44 -6.22 6.45
N SER A 98 3.93 -5.35 5.58
CA SER A 98 2.49 -5.04 5.53
C SER A 98 1.69 -6.09 4.73
N LEU A 99 2.34 -7.11 4.14
CA LEU A 99 1.70 -8.11 3.28
C LEU A 99 1.75 -9.47 3.97
N ALA A 100 0.67 -9.83 4.67
CA ALA A 100 0.60 -11.08 5.43
C ALA A 100 0.43 -12.32 4.53
N VAL A 101 -0.24 -12.15 3.39
CA VAL A 101 -0.45 -13.23 2.41
C VAL A 101 -0.33 -12.66 1.00
N SER A 102 0.37 -13.37 0.12
CA SER A 102 0.36 -13.16 -1.32
C SER A 102 0.37 -14.51 -2.02
N LYS A 103 -0.71 -14.81 -2.75
CA LYS A 103 -0.90 -16.11 -3.41
C LYS A 103 -1.31 -15.91 -4.85
N LEU A 104 -0.66 -16.65 -5.74
CA LEU A 104 -1.00 -16.68 -7.15
C LEU A 104 -2.20 -17.62 -7.37
N ILE A 105 -3.28 -17.10 -7.94
CA ILE A 105 -4.48 -17.87 -8.29
C ILE A 105 -4.40 -18.33 -9.75
N ASP A 106 -4.06 -17.41 -10.66
CA ASP A 106 -3.92 -17.69 -12.10
C ASP A 106 -2.76 -16.86 -12.67
N LYS A 107 -2.06 -17.41 -13.67
CA LYS A 107 -0.94 -16.75 -14.35
C LYS A 107 -0.99 -17.01 -15.84
N LYS A 108 -0.90 -15.93 -16.61
CA LYS A 108 -0.75 -15.90 -18.06
C LYS A 108 0.44 -15.00 -18.41
N ASP A 109 0.79 -14.90 -19.68
CA ASP A 109 2.02 -14.23 -20.14
C ASP A 109 2.20 -12.81 -19.57
N ASN A 110 1.16 -11.98 -19.64
CA ASN A 110 1.17 -10.58 -19.19
C ASN A 110 0.10 -10.29 -18.13
N PHE A 111 -0.35 -11.32 -17.42
CA PHE A 111 -1.44 -11.21 -16.45
C PHE A 111 -1.25 -12.16 -15.27
N ALA A 112 -1.53 -11.68 -14.07
CA ALA A 112 -1.60 -12.49 -12.87
C ALA A 112 -2.87 -12.14 -12.09
N HIS A 113 -3.53 -13.15 -11.56
CA HIS A 113 -4.61 -12.99 -10.61
C HIS A 113 -4.12 -13.43 -9.24
N LEU A 114 -4.25 -12.57 -8.23
CA LEU A 114 -3.66 -12.77 -6.91
C LEU A 114 -4.71 -12.70 -5.81
N TYR A 115 -4.54 -13.51 -4.78
CA TYR A 115 -5.14 -13.29 -3.47
C TYR A 115 -4.11 -12.68 -2.54
N GLN A 116 -4.42 -11.50 -1.99
CA GLN A 116 -3.56 -10.81 -1.04
C GLN A 116 -4.30 -10.46 0.25
N THR A 117 -3.56 -10.49 1.36
CA THR A 117 -4.02 -9.96 2.64
C THR A 117 -2.99 -8.97 3.15
N GLY A 118 -3.36 -7.69 3.14
CA GLY A 118 -2.60 -6.65 3.83
C GLY A 118 -2.87 -6.70 5.33
N GLN A 119 -1.85 -6.42 6.14
CA GLN A 119 -1.95 -6.39 7.59
C GLN A 119 -1.36 -5.08 8.13
N GLN A 120 -2.11 -4.41 9.00
CA GLN A 120 -1.67 -3.22 9.71
C GLN A 120 -1.76 -3.45 11.23
N ASN A 121 -0.73 -3.01 11.94
CA ASN A 121 -0.78 -2.96 13.40
C ASN A 121 -1.46 -1.66 13.84
N LEU A 122 -2.56 -1.78 14.55
CA LEU A 122 -3.27 -0.69 15.20
C LEU A 122 -2.76 -0.49 16.64
N ALA A 123 -3.29 0.54 17.31
CA ALA A 123 -2.99 0.78 18.72
C ALA A 123 -3.43 -0.41 19.59
N PHE A 124 -2.78 -0.57 20.76
CA PHE A 124 -3.08 -1.61 21.74
C PHE A 124 -2.92 -3.05 21.23
N GLY A 125 -2.09 -3.27 20.21
CA GLY A 125 -1.78 -4.61 19.68
C GLY A 125 -2.87 -5.22 18.79
N LEU A 126 -3.91 -4.45 18.47
CA LEU A 126 -4.91 -4.85 17.49
C LEU A 126 -4.29 -4.95 16.09
N LYS A 127 -4.73 -5.93 15.31
CA LYS A 127 -4.31 -6.10 13.91
C LYS A 127 -5.50 -5.93 12.99
N PHE A 128 -5.36 -5.03 12.03
CA PHE A 128 -6.31 -4.88 10.94
C PHE A 128 -5.82 -5.69 9.74
N ASN A 129 -6.69 -6.50 9.16
CA ASN A 129 -6.40 -7.26 7.95
C ASN A 129 -7.38 -6.85 6.86
N ALA A 130 -6.87 -6.56 5.67
CA ALA A 130 -7.67 -6.28 4.49
C ALA A 130 -7.34 -7.28 3.38
N LYS A 131 -8.37 -7.95 2.88
CA LYS A 131 -8.27 -8.96 1.83
C LYS A 131 -8.60 -8.32 0.48
N ALA A 132 -7.88 -8.74 -0.55
CA ALA A 132 -8.12 -8.34 -1.93
C ALA A 132 -7.83 -9.51 -2.87
N ILE A 133 -8.71 -9.66 -3.85
CA ILE A 133 -8.46 -10.36 -5.10
C ILE A 133 -8.06 -9.31 -6.12
N LEU A 134 -6.86 -9.45 -6.70
CA LEU A 134 -6.25 -8.48 -7.60
C LEU A 134 -6.04 -9.10 -8.97
N ASP A 135 -6.45 -8.37 -9.99
CA ASP A 135 -6.00 -8.57 -11.36
C ASP A 135 -4.79 -7.66 -11.60
N CYS A 136 -3.65 -8.25 -11.97
CA CYS A 136 -2.39 -7.57 -12.29
C CYS A 136 -2.08 -7.73 -13.77
N TYR A 137 -1.72 -6.63 -14.43
CA TYR A 137 -1.38 -6.54 -15.84
C TYR A 137 0.08 -6.12 -15.98
N GLU A 138 0.92 -7.08 -16.37
CA GLU A 138 2.36 -6.90 -16.54
C GLU A 138 2.64 -6.34 -17.93
N ARG A 139 2.99 -5.05 -18.02
CA ARG A 139 3.27 -4.40 -19.31
C ARG A 139 4.64 -4.83 -19.84
N ASP A 140 4.75 -4.84 -21.16
CA ASP A 140 6.03 -5.08 -21.83
C ASP A 140 7.05 -3.97 -21.53
N LEU A 141 8.34 -4.32 -21.67
CA LEU A 141 9.43 -3.37 -21.50
C LEU A 141 9.36 -2.28 -22.57
N GLN A 142 9.39 -1.02 -22.14
CA GLN A 142 9.40 0.15 -23.01
C GLN A 142 10.78 0.81 -22.94
N ALA A 143 11.45 0.92 -24.09
CA ALA A 143 12.72 1.65 -24.20
C ALA A 143 12.48 3.07 -24.74
N PHE A 144 13.21 4.03 -24.21
CA PHE A 144 13.22 5.42 -24.67
C PHE A 144 14.66 5.95 -24.73
N THR A 145 14.85 7.14 -25.28
CA THR A 145 16.19 7.69 -25.59
C THR A 145 17.13 7.74 -24.39
N SER A 146 16.60 7.99 -23.19
CA SER A 146 17.36 8.15 -21.95
C SER A 146 17.23 6.99 -20.98
N GLY A 147 16.59 5.87 -21.35
CA GLY A 147 16.39 4.77 -20.41
C GLY A 147 15.37 3.72 -20.84
N LYS A 148 14.93 2.94 -19.85
CA LYS A 148 13.90 1.91 -20.01
C LYS A 148 12.89 1.96 -18.87
N LYS A 149 11.67 1.52 -19.14
CA LYS A 149 10.54 1.54 -18.23
C LYS A 149 9.71 0.27 -18.33
N ARG A 150 9.15 -0.19 -17.22
CA ARG A 150 8.18 -1.28 -17.20
C ARG A 150 7.16 -1.09 -16.08
N ASP A 151 5.90 -1.41 -16.37
CA ASP A 151 4.77 -1.13 -15.48
C ASP A 151 4.02 -2.42 -15.10
N ILE A 152 3.47 -2.47 -13.89
CA ILE A 152 2.46 -3.44 -13.44
C ILE A 152 1.24 -2.63 -13.02
N GLU A 153 0.16 -2.71 -13.79
CA GLU A 153 -1.13 -2.14 -13.38
C GLU A 153 -1.88 -3.18 -12.55
N PHE A 154 -2.57 -2.77 -11.50
CA PHE A 154 -3.38 -3.68 -10.71
C PHE A 154 -4.75 -3.10 -10.40
N LYS A 155 -5.74 -3.97 -10.26
CA LYS A 155 -7.09 -3.61 -9.89
C LYS A 155 -7.72 -4.69 -9.02
N MET A 156 -8.30 -4.28 -7.90
CA MET A 156 -9.09 -5.17 -7.07
C MET A 156 -10.43 -5.48 -7.75
N THR A 157 -10.71 -6.77 -7.87
CA THR A 157 -11.99 -7.28 -8.38
C THR A 157 -12.93 -7.65 -7.23
N GLU A 158 -12.38 -8.13 -6.10
CA GLU A 158 -13.13 -8.47 -4.88
C GLU A 158 -12.29 -8.12 -3.64
N GLY A 159 -12.92 -7.69 -2.54
CA GLY A 159 -12.18 -7.44 -1.30
C GLY A 159 -12.81 -6.45 -0.32
N ASP A 160 -11.98 -5.95 0.60
CA ASP A 160 -12.38 -5.12 1.74
C ASP A 160 -12.44 -3.62 1.44
N PHE A 161 -12.08 -3.20 0.23
CA PHE A 161 -12.19 -1.82 -0.23
C PHE A 161 -13.36 -1.64 -1.19
N GLN A 162 -13.81 -0.39 -1.39
CA GLN A 162 -14.70 -0.03 -2.49
C GLN A 162 -13.91 0.19 -3.78
N CYS A 163 -12.68 0.69 -3.65
CA CYS A 163 -11.74 0.88 -4.74
C CYS A 163 -10.34 0.62 -4.18
N PHE A 164 -9.57 -0.17 -4.92
CA PHE A 164 -8.15 -0.39 -4.67
C PHE A 164 -7.50 -0.77 -6.00
N GLU A 165 -6.93 0.23 -6.66
CA GLU A 165 -6.33 0.07 -7.98
C GLU A 165 -5.15 1.03 -8.13
N GLY A 166 -4.24 0.71 -9.03
CA GLY A 166 -3.00 1.46 -9.12
C GLY A 166 -2.01 0.90 -10.10
N LYS A 167 -0.77 1.37 -9.97
CA LYS A 167 0.35 0.87 -10.75
C LYS A 167 1.67 0.94 -9.99
N TRP A 168 2.49 -0.06 -10.27
CA TRP A 168 3.93 -0.03 -10.05
C TRP A 168 4.61 0.36 -11.37
N CYS A 169 5.63 1.21 -11.28
CA CYS A 169 6.37 1.72 -12.43
C CYS A 169 7.86 1.69 -12.09
N ILE A 170 8.62 0.94 -12.87
CA ILE A 170 10.07 0.82 -12.75
C ILE A 170 10.69 1.62 -13.89
N GLU A 171 11.50 2.62 -13.57
CA GLU A 171 12.21 3.44 -14.55
C GLU A 171 13.71 3.37 -14.28
N GLN A 172 14.50 3.01 -15.27
CA GLN A 172 15.96 3.01 -15.18
C GLN A 172 16.53 3.97 -16.21
N PHE A 173 17.29 4.96 -15.74
CA PHE A 173 17.96 5.91 -16.61
C PHE A 173 19.36 5.43 -16.97
N THR A 174 19.76 5.68 -18.21
CA THR A 174 21.12 5.41 -18.67
C THR A 174 21.99 6.60 -18.33
N LYS A 175 22.90 6.48 -17.36
CA LYS A 175 23.92 7.52 -17.12
C LYS A 175 24.94 7.51 -18.28
N PRO A 176 25.40 8.67 -18.76
CA PRO A 176 26.57 8.73 -19.62
C PRO A 176 27.77 8.15 -18.87
N LYS A 177 28.55 7.29 -19.53
CA LYS A 177 29.76 6.70 -18.93
C LYS A 177 30.74 7.81 -18.59
N THR A 178 30.91 8.12 -17.32
CA THR A 178 32.05 8.91 -16.82
C THR A 178 33.23 7.97 -16.60
N GLU A 179 34.44 8.41 -17.00
CA GLU A 179 35.66 7.58 -17.00
C GLU A 179 36.09 7.10 -15.60
N ASP A 180 35.52 7.67 -14.53
CA ASP A 180 35.85 7.35 -13.12
C ASP A 180 34.88 6.38 -12.42
N SER A 181 33.87 5.87 -13.11
CA SER A 181 32.88 4.96 -12.49
C SER A 181 33.40 3.50 -12.52
N LEU A 182 34.16 3.12 -11.49
CA LEU A 182 34.68 1.76 -11.26
C LEU A 182 33.60 0.69 -10.97
N GLY A 183 32.32 1.00 -11.15
CA GLY A 183 31.20 0.09 -10.89
C GLY A 183 29.97 0.41 -11.75
N GLN A 184 29.12 -0.60 -11.94
CA GLN A 184 27.86 -0.47 -12.64
C GLN A 184 26.85 0.24 -11.73
N GLU A 185 26.79 1.58 -11.79
CA GLU A 185 25.78 2.34 -11.06
C GLU A 185 24.42 2.17 -11.73
N PHE A 186 23.51 1.43 -11.09
CA PHE A 186 22.12 1.37 -11.52
C PHE A 186 21.36 2.52 -10.86
N GLU A 187 20.77 3.41 -11.66
CA GLU A 187 19.83 4.41 -11.17
C GLU A 187 18.41 4.01 -11.60
N THR A 188 17.82 3.11 -10.82
CA THR A 188 16.45 2.64 -11.02
C THR A 188 15.54 3.32 -10.00
N THR A 189 14.47 3.96 -10.46
CA THR A 189 13.40 4.50 -9.63
C THR A 189 12.23 3.53 -9.64
N LEU A 190 11.78 3.11 -8.45
CA LEU A 190 10.52 2.43 -8.27
C LEU A 190 9.45 3.44 -7.82
N SER A 191 8.39 3.58 -8.61
CA SER A 191 7.23 4.42 -8.31
C SER A 191 5.99 3.56 -8.09
N HIS A 192 5.17 3.96 -7.12
CA HIS A 192 3.90 3.32 -6.81
C HIS A 192 2.80 4.38 -6.71
N LEU A 193 1.72 4.19 -7.46
CA LEU A 193 0.52 5.01 -7.45
C LEU A 193 -0.67 4.14 -7.08
N VAL A 194 -1.42 4.55 -6.07
CA VAL A 194 -2.63 3.82 -5.61
C VAL A 194 -3.77 4.78 -5.41
N ASP A 195 -4.91 4.43 -5.97
CA ASP A 195 -6.20 4.98 -5.59
C ASP A 195 -6.90 3.98 -4.66
N VAL A 196 -7.26 4.47 -3.47
CA VAL A 196 -7.92 3.66 -2.46
C VAL A 196 -9.17 4.37 -1.96
N LYS A 197 -10.23 3.58 -1.78
CA LYS A 197 -11.46 4.02 -1.14
C LYS A 197 -11.90 2.94 -0.14
N PRO A 198 -11.83 3.20 1.16
CA PRO A 198 -12.28 2.26 2.18
C PRO A 198 -13.81 2.10 2.13
N LYS A 199 -14.32 1.00 2.70
CA LYS A 199 -15.74 0.85 2.98
C LYS A 199 -16.18 1.83 4.08
N VAL A 200 -17.46 2.20 4.09
CA VAL A 200 -18.00 3.33 4.89
C VAL A 200 -17.83 3.16 6.40
N TRP A 201 -17.69 1.92 6.89
CA TRP A 201 -17.48 1.63 8.30
C TRP A 201 -16.06 1.94 8.81
N LEU A 202 -15.11 2.27 7.93
CA LEU A 202 -13.71 2.51 8.28
C LEU A 202 -13.32 4.00 8.10
N PRO A 203 -13.09 4.76 9.19
CA PRO A 203 -12.68 6.15 9.09
C PRO A 203 -11.27 6.29 8.49
N ALA A 204 -11.16 6.90 7.31
CA ALA A 204 -9.90 6.99 6.56
C ALA A 204 -8.78 7.73 7.32
N HIS A 205 -9.13 8.71 8.17
CA HIS A 205 -8.17 9.53 8.91
C HIS A 205 -7.40 8.75 10.00
N LEU A 206 -7.97 7.65 10.54
CA LEU A 206 -7.31 6.82 11.56
C LEU A 206 -6.14 5.99 11.00
N ILE A 207 -5.94 6.02 9.68
CA ILE A 207 -5.02 5.14 8.99
C ILE A 207 -3.94 5.93 8.22
N GLU A 208 -4.18 7.21 7.86
CA GLU A 208 -3.27 8.01 7.02
C GLU A 208 -1.82 8.03 7.52
N GLY A 209 -1.57 8.36 8.80
CA GLY A 209 -0.21 8.37 9.35
C GLY A 209 0.45 6.98 9.42
N ARG A 210 -0.34 5.92 9.56
CA ARG A 210 0.15 4.52 9.54
C ARG A 210 0.48 4.08 8.11
N ILE A 211 -0.32 4.51 7.14
CA ILE A 211 -0.14 4.22 5.72
C ILE A 211 1.21 4.76 5.22
N CYS A 212 1.59 6.00 5.57
CA CYS A 212 2.89 6.55 5.18
C CYS A 212 4.04 5.70 5.68
N LYS A 213 4.03 5.34 6.98
CA LYS A 213 5.08 4.52 7.60
C LYS A 213 5.18 3.14 6.94
N GLU A 214 4.05 2.52 6.62
CA GLU A 214 4.02 1.20 5.99
C GLU A 214 4.49 1.23 4.54
N ILE A 215 4.04 2.20 3.74
CA ILE A 215 4.50 2.38 2.37
C ILE A 215 6.02 2.58 2.35
N LYS A 216 6.52 3.42 3.27
CA LYS A 216 7.95 3.62 3.46
C LYS A 216 8.66 2.30 3.75
N SER A 217 8.16 1.52 4.71
CA SER A 217 8.73 0.22 5.07
C SER A 217 8.75 -0.74 3.89
N ASN A 218 7.64 -0.87 3.15
CA ASN A 218 7.53 -1.79 2.02
C ASN A 218 8.50 -1.44 0.89
N LEU A 219 8.58 -0.15 0.52
CA LEU A 219 9.49 0.32 -0.51
C LEU A 219 10.95 0.09 -0.12
N THR A 220 11.30 0.34 1.14
CA THR A 220 12.64 0.06 1.67
C THR A 220 12.96 -1.44 1.63
N CYS A 221 12.04 -2.32 2.03
CA CYS A 221 12.26 -3.77 1.95
C CYS A 221 12.45 -4.27 0.51
N ILE A 222 11.69 -3.73 -0.46
CA ILE A 222 11.90 -4.05 -1.89
C ILE A 222 13.29 -3.60 -2.36
N ARG A 223 13.73 -2.40 -1.95
CA ARG A 223 15.07 -1.91 -2.27
C ARG A 223 16.15 -2.81 -1.69
N GLU A 224 16.04 -3.13 -0.40
CA GLU A 224 17.00 -4.01 0.29
C GLU A 224 17.09 -5.38 -0.38
N GLU A 225 15.95 -5.97 -0.70
CA GLU A 225 15.91 -7.29 -1.37
C GLU A 225 16.55 -7.23 -2.76
N ALA A 226 16.31 -6.16 -3.54
CA ALA A 226 16.93 -5.96 -4.84
C ALA A 226 18.45 -5.80 -4.76
N GLN A 227 18.95 -5.17 -3.69
CA GLN A 227 20.38 -4.95 -3.49
C GLN A 227 21.12 -6.19 -2.97
N LYS A 228 20.45 -7.07 -2.21
CA LYS A 228 21.03 -8.36 -1.77
C LYS A 228 21.40 -9.26 -2.96
N VAL A 229 20.52 -9.35 -3.97
CA VAL A 229 20.76 -10.16 -5.18
C VAL A 229 22.06 -9.76 -5.90
N ILE A 230 22.48 -8.50 -5.79
CA ILE A 230 23.76 -8.03 -6.35
C ILE A 230 24.94 -8.45 -5.47
N GLY A 231 24.78 -8.35 -4.14
CA GLY A 231 25.81 -8.76 -3.18
C GLY A 231 26.17 -10.24 -3.31
N ASP A 232 25.17 -11.11 -3.45
CA ASP A 232 25.38 -12.56 -3.59
C ASP A 232 26.07 -12.89 -4.93
N ALA A 233 25.68 -12.22 -6.02
CA ALA A 233 26.29 -12.41 -7.34
C ALA A 233 27.76 -11.97 -7.42
N LEU A 234 28.22 -11.10 -6.50
CA LEU A 234 29.62 -10.68 -6.39
C LEU A 234 30.45 -11.56 -5.45
N GLN A 235 29.82 -12.35 -4.56
CA GLN A 235 30.50 -13.29 -3.68
C GLN A 235 30.73 -14.66 -4.30
N ASP A 236 29.95 -15.01 -5.34
CA ASP A 236 30.09 -16.25 -6.12
C ASP A 236 31.07 -16.15 -7.31
N GLN A 237 31.85 -15.06 -7.39
CA GLN A 237 32.93 -14.84 -8.40
C GLN A 237 34.32 -14.96 -7.78
#